data_AF-A0A0Q9RFS5-F1
#
_entry.id   AF-A0A0Q9RFS5-F1
#
_cell.length_a   1.000
_cell.length_b   1.000
_cell.length_c   1.000
_cell.angle_alpha   90.00
_cell.angle_beta   90.00
_cell.angle_gamma   90.00
#
_symmetry.space_group_name_H-M   'P 1'
#
loop_
_entity.id
_entity.type
_entity.pdbx_description
1 polymer ?
#
loop_
_entity_poly.entity_id
_entity_poly.type
_entity_poly.pdbx_seq_one_letter_code
_entity_poly.pdbx_strand_id
1 'polypeptide(L)'
;MKMNKTWMITATCVVVTSLMTGSAFAKSDNGNNADKADSSKPAVELNVKVNGGADSTVTTDTYGNEGKNGYKGLLKALENVKDKPAGAVIADLLLTNYGAHISDELKAELDAIKDRDAALSAVADVLDEQGSVTDAVYVQKEAVKANLKNLNSYKKLGKLYEKLGKKGVLLYVNGEEPTLEVNPFIKDGSTLVPFRAISESLKAEVTWNAEERSVTVTRGGITVKLFIDSTKATVDGKEVTLEVPAAIVEGNTVVPVRFISEALKATVKWEEETKSVVIYED
;
A
#
# COMPACT_ATOMS: atom_id res chain seq x y z
N MET A 1 -9.93 -48.38 10.69
CA MET A 1 -8.47 -48.24 10.84
C MET A 1 -8.10 -46.87 10.30
N LYS A 2 -7.94 -45.87 11.18
CA LYS A 2 -7.65 -44.47 10.82
C LYS A 2 -6.15 -44.30 10.69
N MET A 3 -5.67 -43.78 9.56
CA MET A 3 -4.28 -43.36 9.38
C MET A 3 -4.24 -41.84 9.35
N ASN A 4 -3.70 -41.26 10.42
CA ASN A 4 -3.34 -39.85 10.50
C ASN A 4 -1.97 -39.68 9.83
N LYS A 5 -1.84 -38.77 8.87
CA LYS A 5 -0.53 -38.35 8.35
C LYS A 5 -0.18 -36.98 8.94
N THR A 6 0.78 -36.99 9.85
CA THR A 6 1.43 -35.80 10.41
C THR A 6 2.46 -35.29 9.41
N TRP A 7 2.37 -34.03 8.99
CA TRP A 7 3.45 -33.36 8.26
C TRP A 7 4.20 -32.45 9.23
N MET A 8 5.45 -32.81 9.56
CA MET A 8 6.40 -31.91 10.21
C MET A 8 6.93 -30.93 9.16
N ILE A 9 6.80 -29.62 9.41
CA ILE A 9 7.49 -28.58 8.65
C ILE A 9 8.56 -28.00 9.57
N THR A 10 9.82 -28.34 9.31
CA THR A 10 11.00 -27.72 9.94
C THR A 10 11.33 -26.43 9.20
N ALA A 11 11.18 -25.28 9.88
CA ALA A 11 11.58 -23.98 9.37
C ALA A 11 13.06 -23.70 9.73
N THR A 12 13.93 -23.68 8.73
CA THR A 12 15.34 -23.28 8.89
C THR A 12 15.46 -21.79 8.54
N CYS A 13 15.77 -20.98 9.55
CA CYS A 13 15.95 -19.54 9.43
C CYS A 13 17.35 -19.22 8.86
N VAL A 14 17.43 -18.51 7.72
CA VAL A 14 18.70 -17.98 7.19
C VAL A 14 18.76 -16.48 7.44
N VAL A 15 19.68 -16.07 8.32
CA VAL A 15 20.04 -14.67 8.57
C VAL A 15 21.05 -14.24 7.51
N VAL A 16 20.76 -13.18 6.76
CA VAL A 16 21.73 -12.52 5.86
C VAL A 16 22.00 -11.11 6.38
N THR A 17 23.21 -10.91 6.88
CA THR A 17 23.83 -9.62 7.19
C THR A 17 24.96 -9.34 6.20
N SER A 18 24.96 -8.19 5.54
CA SER A 18 26.17 -7.50 5.05
C SER A 18 25.78 -6.09 4.56
N LEU A 19 26.05 -5.04 5.33
CA LEU A 19 27.24 -4.17 5.30
C LEU A 19 27.11 -2.98 4.32
N MET A 20 26.96 -1.79 4.92
CA MET A 20 27.14 -0.48 4.29
C MET A 20 28.63 -0.19 4.06
N THR A 21 28.97 0.38 2.91
CA THR A 21 30.17 1.20 2.74
C THR A 21 29.83 2.43 1.90
N GLY A 22 29.93 3.59 2.54
CA GLY A 22 29.93 4.90 1.89
C GLY A 22 31.35 5.39 1.65
N SER A 23 31.51 6.26 0.66
CA SER A 23 32.65 7.15 0.44
C SER A 23 32.37 7.96 -0.83
N ALA A 24 32.80 9.20 -1.04
CA ALA A 24 33.16 10.33 -0.21
C ALA A 24 33.32 11.50 -1.22
N PHE A 25 33.30 12.71 -0.70
CA PHE A 25 33.50 14.00 -1.37
C PHE A 25 34.70 14.09 -2.34
N ALA A 26 34.54 14.91 -3.39
CA ALA A 26 35.60 15.79 -3.90
C ALA A 26 35.01 17.06 -4.53
N LYS A 27 35.41 18.23 -4.02
CA LYS A 27 35.18 19.57 -4.55
C LYS A 27 36.54 20.18 -4.89
N SER A 28 36.68 20.84 -6.04
CA SER A 28 37.68 21.87 -6.35
C SER A 28 37.52 22.29 -7.82
N ASP A 29 37.79 23.50 -8.29
CA ASP A 29 37.51 24.86 -7.80
C ASP A 29 37.66 25.77 -9.05
N ASN A 30 36.97 26.91 -9.04
CA ASN A 30 37.39 28.22 -9.56
C ASN A 30 37.38 28.56 -11.09
N GLY A 31 36.85 29.75 -11.41
CA GLY A 31 37.32 30.55 -12.56
C GLY A 31 36.31 31.40 -13.37
N ASN A 32 35.84 32.53 -12.81
CA ASN A 32 35.40 33.83 -13.42
C ASN A 32 35.21 33.97 -14.95
N ASN A 33 34.05 34.40 -15.48
CA ASN A 33 33.40 35.75 -15.51
C ASN A 33 33.64 36.49 -16.85
N ALA A 34 32.57 36.80 -17.61
CA ALA A 34 32.36 38.09 -18.34
C ALA A 34 31.13 38.07 -19.28
N ASP A 35 30.22 39.02 -19.00
CA ASP A 35 29.48 39.94 -19.89
C ASP A 35 28.44 39.50 -20.96
N LYS A 36 27.19 39.94 -20.68
CA LYS A 36 26.21 40.68 -21.51
C LYS A 36 26.26 40.54 -23.05
N ALA A 37 25.14 40.13 -23.67
CA ALA A 37 24.12 41.04 -24.23
C ALA A 37 23.12 40.32 -25.17
N ASP A 38 21.92 40.85 -25.12
CA ASP A 38 20.66 40.69 -25.85
C ASP A 38 20.66 40.36 -27.37
N SER A 39 19.53 39.77 -27.77
CA SER A 39 18.85 39.81 -29.07
C SER A 39 19.33 38.91 -30.21
N SER A 40 18.60 37.81 -30.42
CA SER A 40 17.82 37.51 -31.64
C SER A 40 17.56 36.01 -31.79
N LYS A 41 16.28 35.63 -31.81
CA LYS A 41 15.86 34.33 -32.36
C LYS A 41 16.23 34.29 -33.85
N PRO A 42 16.65 33.11 -34.34
CA PRO A 42 15.84 32.51 -35.39
C PRO A 42 15.50 31.05 -35.07
N ALA A 43 14.39 30.61 -35.66
CA ALA A 43 13.87 29.26 -35.59
C ALA A 43 14.91 28.22 -36.05
N VAL A 44 15.08 27.16 -35.27
CA VAL A 44 15.77 25.94 -35.72
C VAL A 44 14.69 24.95 -36.14
N GLU A 45 14.54 24.77 -37.44
CA GLU A 45 13.84 23.64 -38.04
C GLU A 45 14.46 22.33 -37.53
N LEU A 46 13.63 21.48 -36.92
CA LEU A 46 13.97 20.10 -36.59
C LEU A 46 14.04 19.30 -37.89
N ASN A 47 15.20 19.31 -38.54
CA ASN A 47 15.52 18.33 -39.58
C ASN A 47 15.72 16.95 -38.95
N VAL A 48 14.64 16.18 -38.86
CA VAL A 48 14.69 14.75 -38.56
C VAL A 48 15.32 14.03 -39.75
N LYS A 49 16.63 13.76 -39.66
CA LYS A 49 17.25 12.70 -40.48
C LYS A 49 16.77 11.36 -39.93
N VAL A 50 15.84 10.73 -40.65
CA VAL A 50 15.51 9.31 -40.48
C VAL A 50 16.72 8.51 -40.94
N ASN A 51 17.58 8.10 -40.00
CA ASN A 51 18.54 7.03 -40.22
C ASN A 51 17.90 5.73 -39.72
N GLY A 52 17.65 4.83 -40.67
CA GLY A 52 17.18 3.48 -40.39
C GLY A 52 18.19 2.72 -39.54
N GLY A 53 17.83 2.51 -38.29
CA GLY A 53 18.43 1.59 -37.35
C GLY A 53 17.36 1.33 -36.30
N ALA A 54 16.96 0.06 -36.13
CA ALA A 54 15.85 -0.33 -35.26
C ALA A 54 16.11 0.12 -33.82
N ASP A 55 15.44 1.20 -33.41
CA ASP A 55 15.52 1.76 -32.07
C ASP A 55 14.55 1.00 -31.15
N SER A 56 15.10 0.16 -30.29
CA SER A 56 14.33 -0.62 -29.33
C SER A 56 13.82 0.30 -28.22
N THR A 57 12.51 0.47 -28.16
CA THR A 57 11.82 1.03 -26.99
C THR A 57 12.15 0.24 -25.70
N VAL A 58 12.03 0.87 -24.52
CA VAL A 58 12.17 0.20 -23.21
C VAL A 58 11.29 -1.07 -23.09
N THR A 59 10.15 -1.06 -23.80
CA THR A 59 9.27 -2.22 -23.96
C THR A 59 9.92 -3.38 -24.70
N THR A 60 10.69 -3.15 -25.77
CA THR A 60 11.38 -4.21 -26.52
C THR A 60 12.62 -4.75 -25.82
N ASP A 61 13.31 -3.96 -25.00
CA ASP A 61 14.46 -4.46 -24.21
C ASP A 61 14.01 -5.38 -23.06
N THR A 62 12.79 -5.18 -22.56
CA THR A 62 12.20 -6.01 -21.50
C THR A 62 11.43 -7.22 -22.05
N TYR A 63 10.78 -7.08 -23.21
CA TYR A 63 9.83 -8.06 -23.75
C TYR A 63 10.19 -8.67 -25.12
N GLY A 64 11.22 -8.21 -25.81
CA GLY A 64 11.56 -8.64 -27.17
C GLY A 64 10.58 -8.15 -28.24
N ASN A 65 10.83 -8.49 -29.51
CA ASN A 65 10.03 -8.08 -30.68
C ASN A 65 8.82 -9.01 -30.95
N GLU A 66 8.49 -9.88 -29.99
CA GLU A 66 7.32 -10.77 -30.05
C GLU A 66 6.24 -10.23 -29.10
N GLY A 67 5.10 -9.84 -29.68
CA GLY A 67 4.02 -9.21 -28.94
C GLY A 67 3.47 -10.08 -27.80
N LYS A 68 3.19 -9.43 -26.66
CA LYS A 68 2.32 -9.90 -25.56
C LYS A 68 2.59 -11.34 -25.10
N ASN A 69 3.64 -11.55 -24.30
CA ASN A 69 3.91 -12.82 -23.62
C ASN A 69 2.84 -13.15 -22.56
N GLY A 70 1.67 -13.66 -22.97
CA GLY A 70 0.46 -14.00 -22.18
C GLY A 70 0.67 -14.39 -20.71
N TYR A 71 0.46 -15.66 -20.35
CA TYR A 71 0.62 -16.10 -18.96
C TYR A 71 2.09 -16.16 -18.51
N LYS A 72 3.04 -16.25 -19.46
CA LYS A 72 4.50 -16.29 -19.17
C LYS A 72 5.01 -15.00 -18.54
N GLY A 73 4.51 -13.84 -18.98
CA GLY A 73 4.81 -12.56 -18.36
C GLY A 73 4.28 -12.48 -16.93
N LEU A 74 3.09 -13.01 -16.68
CA LEU A 74 2.50 -13.11 -15.35
C LEU A 74 3.29 -14.05 -14.42
N LEU A 75 3.79 -15.19 -14.92
CA LEU A 75 4.67 -16.07 -14.15
C LEU A 75 5.97 -15.37 -13.72
N LYS A 76 6.61 -14.63 -14.63
CA LYS A 76 7.81 -13.84 -14.30
C LYS A 76 7.50 -12.72 -13.31
N ALA A 77 6.33 -12.09 -13.42
CA ALA A 77 5.88 -11.12 -12.43
C ALA A 77 5.69 -11.77 -11.05
N LEU A 78 5.07 -12.96 -11.02
CA LEU A 78 4.83 -13.74 -9.80
C LEU A 78 6.12 -14.06 -9.05
N GLU A 79 7.19 -14.47 -9.75
CA GLU A 79 8.49 -14.77 -9.11
C GLU A 79 9.01 -13.61 -8.24
N ASN A 80 8.78 -12.35 -8.66
CA ASN A 80 9.23 -11.15 -7.96
C ASN A 80 8.34 -10.73 -6.79
N VAL A 81 7.13 -11.28 -6.72
CA VAL A 81 6.07 -10.86 -5.79
C VAL A 81 5.36 -12.00 -5.09
N LYS A 82 5.86 -13.25 -5.20
CA LYS A 82 5.31 -14.44 -4.53
C LYS A 82 5.14 -14.24 -3.02
N ASP A 83 6.06 -13.48 -2.42
CA ASP A 83 6.08 -13.19 -0.99
C ASP A 83 5.28 -11.93 -0.63
N LYS A 84 4.65 -11.27 -1.60
CA LYS A 84 3.87 -10.03 -1.45
C LYS A 84 2.38 -10.28 -1.72
N PRO A 85 1.48 -9.36 -1.31
CA PRO A 85 0.04 -9.48 -1.57
C PRO A 85 -0.29 -9.57 -3.06
N ALA A 86 0.50 -8.88 -3.89
CA ALA A 86 0.41 -8.95 -5.35
C ALA A 86 0.63 -10.37 -5.90
N GLY A 87 1.35 -11.24 -5.19
CA GLY A 87 1.57 -12.62 -5.57
C GLY A 87 0.29 -13.45 -5.57
N ALA A 88 -0.53 -13.32 -4.53
CA ALA A 88 -1.83 -14.01 -4.46
C ALA A 88 -2.78 -13.58 -5.59
N VAL A 89 -2.79 -12.29 -5.94
CA VAL A 89 -3.59 -11.75 -7.06
C VAL A 89 -3.11 -12.31 -8.40
N ILE A 90 -1.81 -12.32 -8.65
CA ILE A 90 -1.25 -12.86 -9.90
C ILE A 90 -1.48 -14.38 -9.97
N ALA A 91 -1.36 -15.10 -8.85
CA ALA A 91 -1.66 -16.51 -8.78
C ALA A 91 -3.13 -16.81 -9.11
N ASP A 92 -4.08 -16.06 -8.54
CA ASP A 92 -5.50 -16.20 -8.84
C ASP A 92 -5.84 -15.86 -10.30
N LEU A 93 -5.21 -14.82 -10.88
CA LEU A 93 -5.33 -14.49 -12.31
C LEU A 93 -4.80 -15.61 -13.22
N LEU A 94 -3.66 -16.21 -12.86
CA LEU A 94 -3.07 -17.34 -13.59
C LEU A 94 -3.97 -18.57 -13.53
N LEU A 95 -4.49 -18.92 -12.35
CA LEU A 95 -5.43 -20.03 -12.17
C LEU A 95 -6.73 -19.80 -12.94
N THR A 96 -7.33 -18.62 -12.80
CA THR A 96 -8.64 -18.29 -13.38
C THR A 96 -8.61 -18.20 -14.90
N ASN A 97 -7.63 -17.50 -15.47
CA ASN A 97 -7.60 -17.22 -16.91
C ASN A 97 -6.74 -18.20 -17.71
N TYR A 98 -5.83 -18.91 -17.05
CA TYR A 98 -4.83 -19.76 -17.72
C TYR A 98 -4.69 -21.15 -17.10
N GLY A 99 -5.57 -21.56 -16.18
CA GLY A 99 -5.49 -22.87 -15.52
C GLY A 99 -5.41 -24.04 -16.51
N ALA A 100 -6.07 -23.98 -17.66
CA ALA A 100 -5.98 -25.02 -18.69
C ALA A 100 -4.60 -25.15 -19.36
N HIS A 101 -3.75 -24.13 -19.26
CA HIS A 101 -2.44 -24.03 -19.93
C HIS A 101 -1.25 -24.24 -18.97
N ILE A 102 -1.52 -24.50 -17.70
CA ILE A 102 -0.52 -24.59 -16.63
C ILE A 102 -0.49 -26.04 -16.10
N SER A 103 0.70 -26.54 -15.74
CA SER A 103 0.88 -27.89 -15.19
C SER A 103 0.19 -28.04 -13.83
N ASP A 104 -0.18 -29.26 -13.46
CA ASP A 104 -0.83 -29.50 -12.17
C ASP A 104 0.08 -29.19 -10.97
N GLU A 105 1.40 -29.36 -11.14
CA GLU A 105 2.39 -28.96 -10.13
C GLU A 105 2.41 -27.44 -9.92
N LEU A 106 2.44 -26.67 -11.01
CA LEU A 106 2.40 -25.22 -10.93
C LEU A 106 1.04 -24.74 -10.42
N LYS A 107 -0.08 -25.38 -10.79
CA LYS A 107 -1.39 -25.07 -10.18
C LYS A 107 -1.37 -25.22 -8.67
N ALA A 108 -0.79 -26.30 -8.15
CA ALA A 108 -0.68 -26.52 -6.70
C ALA A 108 0.17 -25.42 -6.01
N GLU A 109 1.26 -24.98 -6.66
CA GLU A 109 2.04 -23.84 -6.18
C GLU A 109 1.24 -22.53 -6.19
N LEU A 110 0.49 -22.27 -7.26
CA LEU A 110 -0.38 -21.10 -7.38
C LEU A 110 -1.52 -21.13 -6.36
N ASP A 111 -2.14 -22.29 -6.12
CA ASP A 111 -3.19 -22.47 -5.11
C ASP A 111 -2.63 -22.21 -3.70
N ALA A 112 -1.41 -22.68 -3.40
CA ALA A 112 -0.75 -22.41 -2.12
C ALA A 112 -0.42 -20.92 -1.93
N ILE A 113 -0.03 -20.22 -3.00
CA ILE A 113 0.21 -18.76 -2.97
C ILE A 113 -1.13 -18.01 -2.82
N LYS A 114 -2.17 -18.48 -3.51
CA LYS A 114 -3.54 -17.93 -3.45
C LYS A 114 -4.14 -18.05 -2.05
N ASP A 115 -4.00 -19.21 -1.41
CA ASP A 115 -4.56 -19.51 -0.08
C ASP A 115 -3.58 -19.15 1.06
N ARG A 116 -2.54 -18.36 0.77
CA ARG A 116 -1.50 -18.01 1.74
C ARG A 116 -2.05 -17.29 2.96
N ASP A 117 -3.03 -16.41 2.80
CA ASP A 117 -3.66 -15.72 3.93
C ASP A 117 -4.39 -16.70 4.87
N ALA A 118 -5.09 -17.69 4.31
CA ALA A 118 -5.76 -18.73 5.07
C ALA A 118 -4.75 -19.62 5.82
N ALA A 119 -3.65 -20.02 5.17
CA ALA A 119 -2.59 -20.82 5.79
C ALA A 119 -1.91 -20.08 6.94
N LEU A 120 -1.55 -18.80 6.73
CA LEU A 120 -0.98 -17.95 7.78
C LEU A 120 -1.97 -17.77 8.93
N SER A 121 -3.25 -17.53 8.63
CA SER A 121 -4.27 -17.39 9.67
C SER A 121 -4.46 -18.66 10.50
N ALA A 122 -4.37 -19.85 9.89
CA ALA A 122 -4.41 -21.12 10.62
C ALA A 122 -3.19 -21.29 11.54
N VAL A 123 -1.99 -20.88 11.10
CA VAL A 123 -0.79 -20.88 11.95
C VAL A 123 -0.96 -19.93 13.13
N ALA A 124 -1.53 -18.74 12.91
CA ALA A 124 -1.82 -17.80 13.98
C ALA A 124 -2.80 -18.38 15.01
N ASP A 125 -3.85 -19.08 14.56
CA ASP A 125 -4.80 -19.76 15.46
C ASP A 125 -4.07 -20.80 16.35
N VAL A 126 -3.18 -21.63 15.76
CA VAL A 126 -2.39 -22.62 16.52
C VAL A 126 -1.46 -21.95 17.54
N LEU A 127 -0.81 -20.86 17.19
CA LEU A 127 0.07 -20.12 18.09
C LEU A 127 -0.70 -19.52 19.28
N ASP A 128 -1.88 -18.98 19.01
CA ASP A 128 -2.79 -18.45 20.04
C ASP A 128 -3.30 -19.56 20.97
N GLU A 129 -3.69 -20.71 20.44
CA GLU A 129 -4.07 -21.90 21.22
C GLU A 129 -2.92 -22.41 22.11
N GLN A 130 -1.68 -22.28 21.66
CA GLN A 130 -0.48 -22.60 22.44
C GLN A 130 -0.10 -21.51 23.46
N GLY A 131 -0.84 -20.39 23.50
CA GLY A 131 -0.61 -19.27 24.40
C GLY A 131 0.42 -18.26 23.92
N SER A 132 0.99 -18.42 22.72
CA SER A 132 1.89 -17.43 22.12
C SER A 132 1.13 -16.36 21.35
N VAL A 133 0.38 -15.53 22.09
CA VAL A 133 -0.49 -14.49 21.50
C VAL A 133 0.32 -13.47 20.68
N THR A 134 1.53 -13.12 21.11
CA THR A 134 2.39 -12.16 20.39
C THR A 134 2.82 -12.71 19.02
N ASP A 135 3.22 -13.99 18.95
CA ASP A 135 3.60 -14.62 17.70
C ASP A 135 2.38 -14.79 16.79
N ALA A 136 1.23 -15.14 17.37
CA ALA A 136 -0.04 -15.19 16.65
C ALA A 136 -0.39 -13.83 16.02
N VAL A 137 -0.21 -12.72 16.74
CA VAL A 137 -0.39 -11.37 16.18
C VAL A 137 0.54 -11.14 15.00
N TYR A 138 1.84 -11.47 15.14
CA TYR A 138 2.81 -11.28 14.06
C TYR A 138 2.40 -12.04 12.80
N VAL A 139 2.07 -13.33 12.94
CA VAL A 139 1.64 -14.16 11.81
C VAL A 139 0.31 -13.67 11.22
N GLN A 140 -0.64 -13.25 12.05
CA GLN A 140 -1.93 -12.76 11.59
C GLN A 140 -1.81 -11.42 10.84
N LYS A 141 -0.84 -10.57 11.18
CA LYS A 141 -0.52 -9.36 10.38
C LYS A 141 -0.05 -9.74 8.97
N GLU A 142 0.75 -10.79 8.84
CA GLU A 142 1.17 -11.28 7.52
C GLU A 142 0.01 -11.89 6.73
N ALA A 143 -0.94 -12.56 7.40
CA ALA A 143 -2.18 -13.02 6.77
C ALA A 143 -3.03 -11.85 6.23
N VAL A 144 -3.17 -10.78 7.02
CA VAL A 144 -3.84 -9.54 6.62
C VAL A 144 -3.17 -8.93 5.39
N LYS A 145 -1.84 -8.82 5.39
CA LYS A 145 -1.10 -8.30 4.23
C LYS A 145 -1.36 -9.15 3.00
N ALA A 146 -1.26 -10.47 3.11
CA ALA A 146 -1.45 -11.39 1.99
C ALA A 146 -2.80 -11.19 1.26
N ASN A 147 -3.87 -10.82 1.99
CA ASN A 147 -5.17 -10.50 1.41
C ASN A 147 -5.84 -9.32 2.11
N LEU A 148 -5.57 -8.11 1.61
CA LEU A 148 -6.07 -6.85 2.16
C LEU A 148 -7.61 -6.76 2.22
N LYS A 149 -8.32 -7.54 1.39
CA LYS A 149 -9.79 -7.52 1.27
C LYS A 149 -10.46 -8.53 2.23
N ASN A 150 -9.70 -9.40 2.88
CA ASN A 150 -10.23 -10.41 3.81
C ASN A 150 -10.52 -9.79 5.19
N LEU A 151 -11.74 -9.28 5.38
CA LEU A 151 -12.16 -8.64 6.62
C LEU A 151 -12.10 -9.58 7.85
N ASN A 152 -12.25 -10.90 7.65
CA ASN A 152 -12.16 -11.87 8.74
C ASN A 152 -10.73 -11.95 9.31
N SER A 153 -9.70 -11.73 8.49
CA SER A 153 -8.31 -11.67 8.95
C SER A 153 -8.07 -10.48 9.89
N TYR A 154 -8.68 -9.32 9.61
CA TYR A 154 -8.62 -8.16 10.51
C TYR A 154 -9.40 -8.41 11.80
N LYS A 155 -10.57 -9.04 11.72
CA LYS A 155 -11.36 -9.43 12.89
C LYS A 155 -10.57 -10.35 13.83
N LYS A 156 -9.89 -11.36 13.29
CA LYS A 156 -8.99 -12.22 14.09
C LYS A 156 -7.85 -11.44 14.72
N LEU A 157 -7.20 -10.56 13.95
CA LEU A 157 -6.14 -9.70 14.45
C LEU A 157 -6.60 -8.81 15.61
N GLY A 158 -7.79 -8.20 15.48
CA GLY A 158 -8.38 -7.38 16.54
C GLY A 158 -8.64 -8.18 17.82
N LYS A 159 -9.14 -9.43 17.72
CA LYS A 159 -9.32 -10.31 18.89
C LYS A 159 -8.00 -10.64 19.59
N LEU A 160 -6.94 -10.88 18.82
CA LEU A 160 -5.60 -11.10 19.38
C LEU A 160 -5.10 -9.83 20.09
N TYR A 161 -5.36 -8.65 19.53
CA TYR A 161 -5.03 -7.38 20.18
C TYR A 161 -5.81 -7.14 21.48
N GLU A 162 -7.09 -7.51 21.53
CA GLU A 162 -7.88 -7.46 22.76
C GLU A 162 -7.29 -8.35 23.86
N LYS A 163 -6.81 -9.56 23.51
CA LYS A 163 -6.08 -10.45 24.44
C LYS A 163 -4.82 -9.81 24.99
N LEU A 164 -4.14 -8.99 24.19
CA LEU A 164 -2.98 -8.20 24.60
C LEU A 164 -3.35 -6.90 25.34
N GLY A 165 -4.65 -6.65 25.57
CA GLY A 165 -5.14 -5.47 26.27
C GLY A 165 -5.19 -4.19 25.43
N LYS A 166 -4.93 -4.27 24.12
CA LYS A 166 -5.10 -3.14 23.20
C LYS A 166 -6.59 -2.91 22.96
N LYS A 167 -7.06 -1.70 23.26
CA LYS A 167 -8.47 -1.29 23.19
C LYS A 167 -8.61 -0.01 22.37
N GLY A 168 -9.82 0.26 21.91
CA GLY A 168 -10.15 1.45 21.14
C GLY A 168 -10.45 1.11 19.69
N VAL A 169 -10.46 2.13 18.83
CA VAL A 169 -10.66 1.95 17.40
C VAL A 169 -9.31 1.65 16.75
N LEU A 170 -9.20 0.50 16.09
CA LEU A 170 -8.00 0.10 15.35
C LEU A 170 -8.05 0.71 13.95
N LEU A 171 -6.89 1.02 13.38
CA LEU A 171 -6.78 1.58 12.04
C LEU A 171 -5.69 0.85 11.27
N TYR A 172 -6.08 0.37 10.10
CA TYR A 172 -5.21 -0.29 9.15
C TYR A 172 -5.28 0.42 7.80
N VAL A 173 -4.13 0.70 7.20
CA VAL A 173 -3.99 1.23 5.85
C VAL A 173 -3.10 0.29 5.07
N ASN A 174 -3.61 -0.26 3.96
CA ASN A 174 -2.92 -1.27 3.15
C ASN A 174 -2.39 -2.46 3.97
N GLY A 175 -3.16 -2.88 4.98
CA GLY A 175 -2.81 -4.02 5.85
C GLY A 175 -1.77 -3.70 6.94
N GLU A 176 -1.36 -2.44 7.06
CA GLU A 176 -0.40 -1.99 8.06
C GLU A 176 -1.03 -1.02 9.05
N GLU A 177 -0.48 -0.94 10.25
CA GLU A 177 -0.88 0.03 11.25
C GLU A 177 0.01 1.27 11.11
N PRO A 178 -0.54 2.42 10.70
CA PRO A 178 0.24 3.63 10.64
C PRO A 178 0.67 4.07 12.04
N THR A 179 1.76 4.85 12.11
CA THR A 179 2.11 5.56 13.34
C THR A 179 1.06 6.64 13.58
N LEU A 180 0.48 6.65 14.77
CA LEU A 180 -0.61 7.54 15.14
C LEU A 180 -0.19 8.44 16.30
N GLU A 181 -0.28 9.75 16.08
CA GLU A 181 -0.16 10.72 17.16
C GLU A 181 -1.47 10.83 17.95
N VAL A 182 -2.60 10.64 17.27
CA VAL A 182 -3.94 10.61 17.86
C VAL A 182 -4.62 9.31 17.43
N ASN A 183 -5.16 8.57 18.39
CA ASN A 183 -5.90 7.35 18.06
C ASN A 183 -7.23 7.69 17.38
N PRO A 184 -7.68 6.89 16.39
CA PRO A 184 -9.01 7.01 15.84
C PRO A 184 -10.09 6.94 16.92
N PHE A 185 -11.17 7.68 16.73
CA PHE A 185 -12.29 7.70 17.66
C PHE A 185 -13.60 7.97 16.94
N ILE A 186 -14.72 7.60 17.57
CA ILE A 186 -16.05 7.82 17.02
C ILE A 186 -16.63 9.09 17.64
N LYS A 187 -17.12 9.99 16.80
CA LYS A 187 -17.83 11.21 17.20
C LYS A 187 -19.03 11.42 16.30
N ASP A 188 -20.18 11.68 16.90
CA ASP A 188 -21.44 11.97 16.19
C ASP A 188 -21.82 10.92 15.12
N GLY A 189 -21.46 9.65 15.37
CA GLY A 189 -21.73 8.53 14.45
C GLY A 189 -20.69 8.33 13.34
N SER A 190 -19.69 9.20 13.22
CA SER A 190 -18.60 9.07 12.25
C SER A 190 -17.27 8.75 12.94
N THR A 191 -16.47 7.87 12.33
CA THR A 191 -15.10 7.60 12.81
C THR A 191 -14.14 8.68 12.28
N LEU A 192 -13.52 9.41 13.20
CA LEU A 192 -12.51 10.40 12.92
C LEU A 192 -11.12 9.76 13.01
N VAL A 193 -10.29 10.04 12.01
CA VAL A 193 -8.92 9.52 11.88
C VAL A 193 -7.94 10.66 11.65
N PRO A 194 -6.66 10.53 12.07
CA PRO A 194 -5.64 11.53 11.77
C PRO A 194 -5.42 11.63 10.27
N PHE A 195 -5.68 12.80 9.72
CA PHE A 195 -5.63 13.04 8.28
C PHE A 195 -4.25 12.70 7.69
N ARG A 196 -3.18 13.20 8.33
CA ARG A 196 -1.79 13.00 7.88
C ARG A 196 -1.41 11.51 7.82
N ALA A 197 -1.74 10.74 8.86
CA ALA A 197 -1.40 9.32 8.94
C ALA A 197 -2.00 8.52 7.77
N ILE A 198 -3.26 8.81 7.41
CA ILE A 198 -3.92 8.17 6.25
C ILE A 198 -3.27 8.63 4.95
N SER A 199 -3.12 9.95 4.77
CA SER A 199 -2.56 10.54 3.54
C SER A 199 -1.15 10.03 3.25
N GLU A 200 -0.26 10.03 4.23
CA GLU A 200 1.12 9.55 4.07
C GLU A 200 1.19 8.05 3.79
N SER A 201 0.35 7.24 4.46
CA SER A 201 0.25 5.80 4.19
C SER A 201 -0.22 5.50 2.77
N LEU A 202 -1.03 6.40 2.20
CA LEU A 202 -1.46 6.36 0.79
C LEU A 202 -0.48 7.09 -0.15
N LYS A 203 0.70 7.49 0.33
CA LYS A 203 1.77 8.17 -0.42
C LYS A 203 1.32 9.51 -1.01
N ALA A 204 0.44 10.21 -0.31
CA ALA A 204 0.00 11.54 -0.65
C ALA A 204 0.82 12.61 0.08
N GLU A 205 1.00 13.77 -0.54
CA GLU A 205 1.71 14.91 0.04
C GLU A 205 0.73 15.80 0.79
N VAL A 206 1.08 16.25 2.00
CA VAL A 206 0.21 17.04 2.88
C VAL A 206 0.84 18.38 3.20
N THR A 207 0.09 19.46 2.93
CA THR A 207 0.52 20.84 3.18
C THR A 207 -0.49 21.55 4.08
N TRP A 208 0.01 22.21 5.12
CA TRP A 208 -0.79 23.05 6.01
C TRP A 208 -0.70 24.53 5.59
N ASN A 209 -1.84 25.21 5.54
CA ASN A 209 -1.93 26.65 5.40
C ASN A 209 -2.49 27.25 6.70
N ALA A 210 -1.64 27.98 7.43
CA ALA A 210 -2.01 28.59 8.70
C ALA A 210 -2.94 29.80 8.55
N GLU A 211 -2.79 30.60 7.48
CA GLU A 211 -3.59 31.80 7.24
C GLU A 211 -5.05 31.44 6.98
N GLU A 212 -5.27 30.40 6.18
CA GLU A 212 -6.61 29.90 5.85
C GLU A 212 -7.14 28.86 6.83
N ARG A 213 -6.33 28.44 7.82
CA ARG A 213 -6.59 27.28 8.69
C ARG A 213 -7.08 26.07 7.88
N SER A 214 -6.31 25.70 6.86
CA SER A 214 -6.66 24.62 5.96
C SER A 214 -5.53 23.62 5.76
N VAL A 215 -5.89 22.38 5.48
CA VAL A 215 -4.94 21.34 5.06
C VAL A 215 -5.26 20.92 3.63
N THR A 216 -4.22 20.85 2.80
CA THR A 216 -4.31 20.37 1.42
C THR A 216 -3.56 19.06 1.31
N VAL A 217 -4.14 18.07 0.65
CA VAL A 217 -3.44 16.85 0.23
C VAL A 217 -3.46 16.71 -1.28
N THR A 218 -2.34 16.28 -1.85
CA THR A 218 -2.19 16.03 -3.28
C THR A 218 -1.72 14.60 -3.53
N ARG A 219 -2.33 13.93 -4.51
CA ARG A 219 -2.01 12.54 -4.86
C ARG A 219 -2.42 12.22 -6.28
N GLY A 220 -1.48 11.89 -7.16
CA GLY A 220 -1.80 11.38 -8.51
C GLY A 220 -2.75 12.31 -9.30
N GLY A 221 -2.59 13.63 -9.17
CA GLY A 221 -3.43 14.64 -9.80
C GLY A 221 -4.71 15.00 -9.04
N ILE A 222 -5.03 14.28 -7.96
CA ILE A 222 -6.13 14.62 -7.04
C ILE A 222 -5.66 15.70 -6.06
N THR A 223 -6.45 16.74 -5.84
CA THR A 223 -6.22 17.76 -4.82
C THR A 223 -7.42 17.85 -3.89
N VAL A 224 -7.21 17.61 -2.60
CA VAL A 224 -8.25 17.76 -1.58
C VAL A 224 -7.85 18.87 -0.61
N LYS A 225 -8.74 19.84 -0.37
CA LYS A 225 -8.54 20.92 0.60
C LYS A 225 -9.62 20.85 1.67
N LEU A 226 -9.20 20.80 2.93
CA LEU A 226 -10.06 20.77 4.11
C LEU A 226 -9.89 22.05 4.91
N PHE A 227 -10.99 22.61 5.39
CA PHE A 227 -10.97 23.76 6.29
C PHE A 227 -11.28 23.29 7.72
N ILE A 228 -10.47 23.71 8.68
CA ILE A 228 -10.65 23.33 10.09
C ILE A 228 -11.92 23.98 10.64
N ASP A 229 -12.63 23.23 11.49
CA ASP A 229 -13.91 23.59 12.12
C ASP A 229 -15.05 23.84 11.11
N SER A 230 -14.89 23.34 9.89
CA SER A 230 -15.86 23.47 8.80
C SER A 230 -16.25 22.10 8.27
N THR A 231 -17.52 21.96 7.89
CA THR A 231 -17.99 20.80 7.11
C THR A 231 -17.70 20.96 5.62
N LYS A 232 -17.13 22.08 5.18
CA LYS A 232 -16.81 22.31 3.78
C LYS A 232 -15.41 21.81 3.46
N ALA A 233 -15.29 21.13 2.33
CA ALA A 233 -14.04 20.70 1.72
C ALA A 233 -14.11 20.94 0.22
N THR A 234 -12.97 20.88 -0.47
CA THR A 234 -12.93 20.77 -1.93
C THR A 234 -12.15 19.55 -2.36
N VAL A 235 -12.64 18.88 -3.41
CA VAL A 235 -11.95 17.78 -4.11
C VAL A 235 -11.87 18.17 -5.58
N ASP A 236 -10.66 18.30 -6.11
CA ASP A 236 -10.38 18.78 -7.47
C ASP A 236 -11.11 20.10 -7.79
N GLY A 237 -11.13 21.01 -6.81
CA GLY A 237 -11.78 22.32 -6.90
C GLY A 237 -13.31 22.31 -6.75
N LYS A 238 -13.95 21.13 -6.61
CA LYS A 238 -15.40 21.01 -6.39
C LYS A 238 -15.71 20.95 -4.90
N GLU A 239 -16.69 21.72 -4.44
CA GLU A 239 -17.12 21.72 -3.02
C GLU A 239 -17.78 20.37 -2.66
N VAL A 240 -17.39 19.81 -1.52
CA VAL A 240 -17.94 18.59 -0.92
C VAL A 240 -18.25 18.89 0.55
N THR A 241 -19.34 18.34 1.07
CA THR A 241 -19.74 18.49 2.48
C THR A 241 -19.38 17.25 3.28
N LEU A 242 -18.72 17.44 4.42
CA LEU A 242 -18.37 16.42 5.39
C LEU A 242 -19.55 16.13 6.33
N GLU A 243 -19.69 14.87 6.76
CA GLU A 243 -20.65 14.46 7.79
C GLU A 243 -20.37 15.13 9.15
N VAL A 244 -19.09 15.19 9.52
CA VAL A 244 -18.58 15.83 10.73
C VAL A 244 -17.44 16.76 10.31
N PRO A 245 -17.36 17.99 10.86
CA PRO A 245 -16.32 18.93 10.49
C PRO A 245 -14.92 18.36 10.75
N ALA A 246 -13.97 18.74 9.89
CA ALA A 246 -12.56 18.51 10.19
C ALA A 246 -12.20 19.31 11.45
N ALA A 247 -11.42 18.73 12.36
CA ALA A 247 -11.12 19.34 13.65
C ALA A 247 -9.64 19.16 14.00
N ILE A 248 -9.14 19.97 14.93
CA ILE A 248 -7.83 19.75 15.53
C ILE A 248 -8.03 19.11 16.91
N VAL A 249 -7.42 17.94 17.11
CA VAL A 249 -7.38 17.21 18.38
C VAL A 249 -5.92 16.97 18.71
N GLU A 250 -5.47 17.40 19.89
CA GLU A 250 -4.09 17.22 20.35
C GLU A 250 -3.05 17.68 19.30
N GLY A 251 -3.32 18.83 18.65
CA GLY A 251 -2.45 19.40 17.62
C GLY A 251 -2.54 18.73 16.24
N ASN A 252 -3.38 17.72 16.07
CA ASN A 252 -3.52 16.93 14.85
C ASN A 252 -4.86 17.16 14.16
N THR A 253 -4.84 17.32 12.83
CA THR A 253 -6.08 17.38 12.04
C THR A 253 -6.71 16.00 11.96
N VAL A 254 -7.96 15.89 12.38
CA VAL A 254 -8.77 14.68 12.28
C VAL A 254 -9.95 14.92 11.33
N VAL A 255 -10.31 13.90 10.57
CA VAL A 255 -11.32 13.97 9.50
C VAL A 255 -12.17 12.70 9.50
N PRO A 256 -13.44 12.75 9.03
CA PRO A 256 -14.21 11.54 8.79
C PRO A 256 -13.49 10.58 7.83
N VAL A 257 -13.31 9.33 8.25
CA VAL A 257 -12.52 8.36 7.48
C VAL A 257 -13.12 8.08 6.10
N ARG A 258 -14.45 8.05 6.01
CA ARG A 258 -15.17 7.83 4.74
C ARG A 258 -14.79 8.89 3.70
N PHE A 259 -14.80 10.17 4.10
CA PHE A 259 -14.46 11.26 3.21
C PHE A 259 -13.03 11.14 2.67
N ILE A 260 -12.04 10.95 3.55
CA ILE A 260 -10.64 10.93 3.12
C ILE A 260 -10.33 9.71 2.25
N SER A 261 -10.91 8.55 2.55
CA SER A 261 -10.76 7.35 1.73
C SER A 261 -11.36 7.55 0.33
N GLU A 262 -12.61 8.02 0.25
CA GLU A 262 -13.26 8.27 -1.04
C GLU A 262 -12.52 9.33 -1.86
N ALA A 263 -12.12 10.43 -1.24
CA ALA A 263 -11.41 11.51 -1.91
C ALA A 263 -10.06 11.06 -2.48
N LEU A 264 -9.35 10.14 -1.80
CA LEU A 264 -8.08 9.60 -2.26
C LEU A 264 -8.20 8.31 -3.09
N LYS A 265 -9.43 7.95 -3.53
CA LYS A 265 -9.73 6.72 -4.29
C LYS A 265 -9.28 5.44 -3.58
N ALA A 266 -9.43 5.39 -2.26
CA ALA A 266 -9.21 4.20 -1.45
C ALA A 266 -10.55 3.63 -0.97
N THR A 267 -10.61 2.32 -0.83
CA THR A 267 -11.75 1.65 -0.22
C THR A 267 -11.61 1.67 1.29
N VAL A 268 -12.72 1.95 2.00
CA VAL A 268 -12.82 1.84 3.47
C VAL A 268 -13.83 0.76 3.86
N LYS A 269 -13.47 -0.05 4.85
CA LYS A 269 -14.32 -1.04 5.50
C LYS A 269 -14.29 -0.84 7.01
N TRP A 270 -15.41 -1.15 7.65
CA TRP A 270 -15.55 -1.19 9.10
C TRP A 270 -15.74 -2.64 9.53
N GLU A 271 -14.89 -3.10 10.45
CA GLU A 271 -15.09 -4.35 11.17
C GLU A 271 -15.69 -4.03 12.54
N GLU A 272 -16.90 -4.50 12.79
CA GLU A 272 -17.71 -4.10 13.93
C GLU A 272 -17.29 -4.76 15.24
N GLU A 273 -16.90 -6.04 15.21
CA GLU A 273 -16.63 -6.84 16.41
C GLU A 273 -15.42 -6.27 17.17
N THR A 274 -14.37 -5.91 16.44
CA THR A 274 -13.10 -5.40 16.99
C THR A 274 -12.90 -3.90 16.77
N LYS A 275 -13.92 -3.21 16.25
CA LYS A 275 -13.90 -1.76 15.96
C LYS A 275 -12.69 -1.36 15.12
N SER A 276 -12.51 -2.05 14.00
CA SER A 276 -11.38 -1.82 13.10
C SER A 276 -11.78 -1.04 11.86
N VAL A 277 -11.07 0.04 11.58
CA VAL A 277 -11.10 0.75 10.29
C VAL A 277 -10.06 0.12 9.38
N VAL A 278 -10.49 -0.36 8.22
CA VAL A 278 -9.63 -1.00 7.23
C VAL A 278 -9.68 -0.19 5.95
N ILE A 279 -8.54 0.34 5.52
CA ILE A 279 -8.39 1.13 4.30
C ILE A 279 -7.42 0.41 3.37
N TYR A 280 -7.77 0.29 2.10
CA TYR A 280 -6.87 -0.26 1.08
C TYR A 280 -7.11 0.37 -0.29
N GLU A 281 -6.08 0.37 -1.12
CA GLU A 281 -6.16 0.76 -2.53
C GLU A 281 -6.72 -0.38 -3.39
N ASP A 282 -7.47 -0.05 -4.45
CA ASP A 282 -8.00 -1.04 -5.41
C ASP A 282 -7.01 -1.44 -6.49
#